data_AF-A0ABD3VZB6-F1
#
_entry.id   AF-A0ABD3VZB6-F1
#
_cell.length_a   1.000
_cell.length_b   1.000
_cell.length_c   1.000
_cell.angle_alpha   90.00
_cell.angle_beta   90.00
_cell.angle_gamma   90.00
#
_symmetry.space_group_name_H-M   'P 1'
#
loop_
_entity.id
_entity.type
_entity.pdbx_description
1 polymer ?
#
loop_
_entity_poly.entity_id
_entity_poly.type
_entity_poly.pdbx_seq_one_letter_code
_entity_poly.pdbx_strand_id
1 'polypeptide(L)'
;MDTDNRSWDTLANPLDPKAMDTDNRAWDTLANPLDTKAMDTDNRAWDTLANPLDPKAMDTDNRSWDTLANPLDTKAMDTDNKSWDTLANPLGTKAMDTDNRSCNTLANPLDTKAMDTDNRAWDTLANPLDTKAMDTDNRSWDTVAILVTLDPKAMDTDNRFWDTLANPLDPKAMDTDNGSWDTLANPLDTKAMDTDNRSWDTLANPRP
;
A
#
# COMPACT_ATOMS: atom_id res chain seq x y z
N MET A 1 1.61 -33.09 23.60
CA MET A 1 2.21 -33.12 22.26
C MET A 1 2.42 -31.65 21.94
N ASP A 2 3.58 -31.11 22.27
CA ASP A 2 3.91 -29.72 21.92
C ASP A 2 4.26 -29.73 20.44
N THR A 3 3.28 -29.39 19.61
CA THR A 3 3.55 -28.88 18.28
C THR A 3 3.79 -27.39 18.46
N ASP A 4 5.05 -27.01 18.65
CA ASP A 4 5.43 -25.62 18.43
C ASP A 4 5.05 -25.30 16.98
N ASN A 5 4.06 -24.41 16.84
CA ASN A 5 3.39 -24.05 15.59
C ASN A 5 3.66 -22.57 15.33
N ARG A 6 4.96 -22.25 15.32
CA ARG A 6 5.53 -20.92 15.16
C ARG A 6 6.94 -21.03 14.56
N SER A 7 7.19 -20.25 13.52
CA SER A 7 8.50 -19.99 12.93
C SER A 7 8.97 -18.60 13.33
N TRP A 8 10.29 -18.45 13.45
CA TRP A 8 10.98 -17.19 13.74
C TRP A 8 12.35 -17.23 13.08
N ASP A 9 12.53 -16.53 11.96
CA ASP A 9 13.83 -16.40 11.32
C ASP A 9 14.40 -14.98 11.36
N THR A 10 15.72 -14.90 11.52
CA THR A 10 16.44 -13.63 11.47
C THR A 10 17.76 -13.80 10.73
N LEU A 11 17.90 -13.11 9.60
CA LEU A 11 19.05 -13.23 8.72
C LEU A 11 19.67 -11.86 8.40
N ALA A 12 21.00 -11.82 8.30
CA ALA A 12 21.74 -10.62 7.93
C ALA A 12 22.64 -10.88 6.71
N ASN A 13 22.46 -10.06 5.68
CA ASN A 13 23.07 -10.14 4.35
C ASN A 13 22.92 -11.52 3.65
N PRO A 14 21.74 -12.16 3.67
CA PRO A 14 21.55 -13.40 2.92
C PRO A 14 21.50 -13.10 1.41
N LEU A 15 22.07 -13.99 0.61
CA LEU A 15 22.15 -13.78 -0.84
C LEU A 15 20.84 -14.08 -1.57
N ASP A 16 20.20 -15.21 -1.25
CA ASP A 16 18.94 -15.63 -1.88
C ASP A 16 18.11 -16.39 -0.82
N PRO A 17 17.68 -15.70 0.26
CA PRO A 17 16.78 -16.29 1.23
C PRO A 17 15.46 -16.68 0.56
N LYS A 18 15.05 -17.92 0.82
CA LYS A 18 13.71 -18.41 0.52
C LYS A 18 13.06 -18.80 1.83
N ALA A 19 12.03 -18.07 2.23
CA ALA A 19 11.16 -18.42 3.33
C ALA A 19 9.91 -19.06 2.74
N MET A 20 9.43 -20.12 3.39
CA MET A 20 8.16 -20.76 3.04
C MET A 20 7.57 -21.30 4.32
N ASP A 21 6.69 -20.51 4.92
CA ASP A 21 6.11 -20.82 6.21
C ASP A 21 4.66 -21.31 6.08
N THR A 22 4.37 -22.37 6.84
CA THR A 22 3.04 -22.98 6.93
C THR A 22 2.75 -23.32 8.39
N ASP A 23 2.95 -22.35 9.25
CA ASP A 23 2.68 -22.41 10.68
C ASP A 23 1.38 -21.67 11.02
N ASN A 24 1.06 -21.58 12.30
CA ASN A 24 -0.02 -20.71 12.76
C ASN A 24 0.49 -19.29 13.02
N ARG A 25 1.81 -19.08 13.08
CA ARG A 25 2.45 -17.76 13.19
C ARG A 25 3.87 -17.81 12.64
N ALA A 26 4.15 -16.98 11.65
CA ALA A 26 5.46 -16.72 11.11
C ALA A 26 5.94 -15.32 11.47
N TRP A 27 7.26 -15.18 11.62
CA TRP A 27 7.93 -13.93 11.96
C TRP A 27 9.33 -13.91 11.36
N ASP A 28 9.52 -13.20 10.25
CA ASP A 28 10.80 -13.11 9.57
C ASP A 28 11.40 -11.72 9.61
N THR A 29 12.70 -11.66 9.83
CA THR A 29 13.46 -10.40 9.81
C THR A 29 14.73 -10.55 8.99
N LEU A 30 14.84 -9.81 7.89
CA LEU A 30 15.98 -9.85 7.00
C LEU A 30 16.61 -8.47 6.82
N ALA A 31 17.94 -8.40 6.94
CA ALA A 31 18.70 -7.19 6.69
C ALA A 31 19.62 -7.34 5.48
N ASN A 32 19.54 -6.40 4.54
CA ASN A 32 20.24 -6.32 3.26
C ASN A 32 20.21 -7.61 2.42
N PRO A 33 19.05 -8.27 2.22
CA PRO A 33 18.99 -9.41 1.32
C PRO A 33 19.11 -8.96 -0.15
N LEU A 34 19.75 -9.77 -0.99
CA LEU A 34 19.86 -9.44 -2.43
C LEU A 34 18.59 -9.82 -3.19
N ASP A 35 18.17 -11.08 -3.17
CA ASP A 35 16.92 -11.55 -3.79
C ASP A 35 16.13 -12.31 -2.73
N THR A 36 14.95 -11.84 -2.34
CA THR A 36 14.15 -12.54 -1.32
C THR A 36 12.91 -13.09 -1.97
N LYS A 37 12.61 -14.35 -1.68
CA LYS A 37 11.30 -14.91 -1.95
C LYS A 37 10.68 -15.40 -0.65
N ALA A 38 9.69 -14.67 -0.16
CA ALA A 38 8.83 -15.09 0.94
C ALA A 38 7.53 -15.65 0.36
N MET A 39 6.96 -16.64 1.06
CA MET A 39 5.65 -17.21 0.73
C MET A 39 5.06 -17.78 2.01
N ASP A 40 4.08 -17.08 2.54
CA ASP A 40 3.47 -17.46 3.80
C ASP A 40 2.05 -17.97 3.60
N THR A 41 1.72 -19.05 4.31
CA THR A 41 0.37 -19.62 4.34
C THR A 41 0.03 -20.01 5.77
N ASP A 42 -0.21 -18.96 6.53
CA ASP A 42 -0.26 -18.91 7.96
C ASP A 42 -1.60 -18.36 8.46
N ASN A 43 -1.80 -18.46 9.78
CA ASN A 43 -2.90 -17.71 10.39
C ASN A 43 -2.48 -16.26 10.69
N ARG A 44 -1.16 -16.01 10.80
CA ARG A 44 -0.54 -14.70 11.03
C ARG A 44 0.94 -14.69 10.57
N ALA A 45 1.24 -14.01 9.49
CA ALA A 45 2.59 -13.67 9.05
C ALA A 45 3.01 -12.27 9.53
N TRP A 46 4.33 -12.07 9.66
CA TRP A 46 4.94 -10.79 10.01
C TRP A 46 6.35 -10.72 9.42
N ASP A 47 6.53 -9.93 8.35
CA ASP A 47 7.83 -9.79 7.71
C ASP A 47 8.42 -8.40 7.86
N THR A 48 9.73 -8.36 8.13
CA THR A 48 10.48 -7.11 8.19
C THR A 48 11.76 -7.20 7.37
N LEU A 49 11.83 -6.44 6.28
CA LEU A 49 12.98 -6.39 5.38
C LEU A 49 13.62 -4.99 5.38
N ALA A 50 14.92 -4.92 5.69
CA ALA A 50 15.69 -3.68 5.62
C ALA A 50 16.67 -3.70 4.43
N ASN A 51 16.60 -2.71 3.55
CA ASN A 51 17.36 -2.53 2.31
C ASN A 51 17.39 -3.77 1.39
N PRO A 52 16.25 -4.44 1.09
CA PRO A 52 16.23 -5.52 0.11
C PRO A 52 16.41 -4.99 -1.33
N LEU A 53 17.06 -5.76 -2.20
CA LEU A 53 17.31 -5.32 -3.59
C LEU A 53 16.26 -5.79 -4.61
N ASP A 54 15.63 -6.95 -4.42
CA ASP A 54 14.51 -7.46 -5.23
C ASP A 54 13.65 -8.39 -4.36
N PRO A 55 12.90 -7.86 -3.39
CA PRO A 55 12.01 -8.67 -2.58
C PRO A 55 10.74 -9.05 -3.36
N LYS A 56 10.38 -10.34 -3.25
CA LYS A 56 9.11 -10.89 -3.72
C LYS A 56 8.41 -11.55 -2.54
N ALA A 57 7.29 -10.99 -2.13
CA ALA A 57 6.42 -11.54 -1.10
C ALA A 57 5.12 -12.04 -1.73
N MET A 58 4.53 -13.07 -1.12
CA MET A 58 3.22 -13.60 -1.48
C MET A 58 2.59 -14.23 -0.26
N ASP A 59 1.56 -13.57 0.27
CA ASP A 59 0.92 -14.00 1.50
C ASP A 59 -0.49 -14.50 1.24
N THR A 60 -0.86 -15.58 1.92
CA THR A 60 -2.21 -16.14 1.86
C THR A 60 -2.63 -16.57 3.25
N ASP A 61 -3.02 -15.56 4.00
CA ASP A 61 -3.07 -15.56 5.44
C ASP A 61 -4.43 -15.10 5.96
N ASN A 62 -4.67 -15.36 7.24
CA ASN A 62 -5.75 -14.66 7.93
C ASN A 62 -5.35 -13.21 8.27
N ARG A 63 -4.05 -12.95 8.46
CA ARG A 63 -3.46 -11.63 8.70
C ARG A 63 -1.98 -11.60 8.30
N SER A 64 -1.62 -10.86 7.27
CA SER A 64 -0.25 -10.49 6.93
C SER A 64 0.12 -9.12 7.50
N TRP A 65 1.41 -8.90 7.71
CA TRP A 65 1.97 -7.63 8.17
C TRP A 65 3.40 -7.46 7.69
N ASP A 66 3.57 -6.62 6.66
CA ASP A 66 4.86 -6.43 6.00
C ASP A 66 5.43 -5.03 6.20
N THR A 67 6.72 -4.99 6.52
CA THR A 67 7.47 -3.74 6.66
C THR A 67 8.77 -3.79 5.88
N LEU A 68 8.86 -2.95 4.84
CA LEU A 68 10.03 -2.82 3.99
C LEU A 68 10.66 -1.42 4.11
N ALA A 69 11.93 -1.36 4.46
CA ALA A 69 12.69 -0.10 4.54
C ALA A 69 13.73 -0.01 3.42
N ASN A 70 13.69 1.06 2.63
CA ASN A 70 14.51 1.32 1.43
C ASN A 70 14.60 0.15 0.45
N PRO A 71 13.49 -0.50 0.07
CA PRO A 71 13.56 -1.56 -0.92
C PRO A 71 13.83 -1.02 -2.32
N LEU A 72 14.50 -1.82 -3.14
CA LEU A 72 14.58 -1.64 -4.59
C LEU A 72 13.72 -2.71 -5.28
N ASP A 73 12.96 -2.33 -6.32
CA ASP A 73 12.11 -3.23 -7.14
C ASP A 73 11.30 -4.27 -6.34
N THR A 74 10.36 -3.80 -5.52
CA THR A 74 9.48 -4.69 -4.75
C THR A 74 8.34 -5.23 -5.60
N LYS A 75 8.03 -6.51 -5.40
CA LYS A 75 6.75 -7.10 -5.80
C LYS A 75 6.10 -7.77 -4.59
N ALA A 76 4.93 -7.28 -4.19
CA ALA A 76 4.10 -7.85 -3.13
C ALA A 76 2.76 -8.29 -3.72
N MET A 77 2.18 -9.35 -3.15
CA MET A 77 0.86 -9.84 -3.50
C MET A 77 0.23 -10.49 -2.28
N ASP A 78 -0.85 -9.90 -1.79
CA ASP A 78 -1.54 -10.40 -0.61
C ASP A 78 -2.94 -10.90 -0.98
N THR A 79 -3.33 -12.03 -0.38
CA THR A 79 -4.68 -12.58 -0.53
C THR A 79 -5.17 -13.07 0.82
N ASP A 80 -5.68 -12.10 1.56
CA ASP A 80 -5.75 -12.14 3.00
C ASP A 80 -7.12 -11.75 3.54
N ASN A 81 -7.40 -12.19 4.76
CA ASN A 81 -8.52 -11.57 5.48
C ASN A 81 -8.17 -10.14 5.93
N LYS A 82 -6.90 -9.88 6.21
CA LYS A 82 -6.38 -8.55 6.58
C LYS A 82 -4.88 -8.41 6.31
N SER A 83 -4.49 -7.63 5.32
CA SER A 83 -3.10 -7.19 5.12
C SER A 83 -2.83 -5.81 5.70
N TRP A 84 -1.59 -5.59 6.15
CA TRP A 84 -1.06 -4.23 6.27
C TRP A 84 0.37 -4.16 5.79
N ASP A 85 0.62 -3.20 4.91
CA ASP A 85 1.90 -3.00 4.26
C ASP A 85 2.47 -1.63 4.60
N THR A 86 3.75 -1.59 4.93
CA THR A 86 4.48 -0.35 5.16
C THR A 86 5.79 -0.33 4.41
N LEU A 87 5.89 0.57 3.43
CA LEU A 87 7.09 0.79 2.64
C LEU A 87 7.68 2.19 2.88
N ALA A 88 8.92 2.25 3.33
CA ALA A 88 9.66 3.50 3.52
C ALA A 88 10.76 3.69 2.47
N ASN A 89 10.73 4.81 1.76
CA ASN A 89 11.61 5.18 0.65
C ASN A 89 11.76 4.08 -0.44
N PRO A 90 10.67 3.47 -0.94
CA PRO A 90 10.79 2.46 -1.97
C PRO A 90 11.19 3.05 -3.32
N LEU A 91 12.03 2.31 -4.02
CA LEU A 91 12.45 2.61 -5.39
C LEU A 91 11.87 1.55 -6.34
N GLY A 92 10.69 1.84 -6.89
CA GLY A 92 9.98 0.90 -7.76
C GLY A 92 9.23 -0.14 -6.94
N THR A 93 7.91 0.00 -6.86
CA THR A 93 7.04 -0.97 -6.18
C THR A 93 5.88 -1.36 -7.07
N LYS A 94 5.56 -2.65 -7.05
CA LYS A 94 4.29 -3.19 -7.51
C LYS A 94 3.65 -3.96 -6.37
N ALA A 95 2.52 -3.45 -5.87
CA ALA A 95 1.69 -4.12 -4.88
C ALA A 95 0.36 -4.53 -5.52
N MET A 96 -0.22 -5.62 -5.02
CA MET A 96 -1.53 -6.10 -5.43
C MET A 96 -2.19 -6.80 -4.25
N ASP A 97 -3.25 -6.21 -3.71
CA ASP A 97 -3.94 -6.75 -2.55
C ASP A 97 -5.34 -7.22 -2.96
N THR A 98 -5.78 -8.36 -2.42
CA THR A 98 -7.12 -8.90 -2.68
C THR A 98 -7.70 -9.48 -1.40
N ASP A 99 -8.30 -8.58 -0.64
CA ASP A 99 -8.48 -8.75 0.78
C ASP A 99 -9.88 -8.39 1.26
N ASN A 100 -10.21 -8.88 2.46
CA ASN A 100 -11.35 -8.32 3.17
C ASN A 100 -11.07 -6.92 3.71
N ARG A 101 -9.81 -6.62 4.06
CA ARG A 101 -9.33 -5.29 4.48
C ARG A 101 -7.83 -5.16 4.25
N SER A 102 -7.39 -4.26 3.41
CA SER A 102 -5.99 -3.85 3.34
C SER A 102 -5.74 -2.52 4.08
N CYS A 103 -4.47 -2.26 4.33
CA CYS A 103 -3.99 -0.94 4.72
C CYS A 103 -2.58 -0.77 4.19
N ASN A 104 -2.38 0.14 3.24
CA ASN A 104 -1.07 0.39 2.65
C ASN A 104 -0.52 1.75 3.09
N THR A 105 0.76 1.80 3.47
CA THR A 105 1.45 3.03 3.83
C THR A 105 2.77 3.15 3.09
N LEU A 106 2.88 4.16 2.23
CA LEU A 106 4.10 4.46 1.48
C LEU A 106 4.66 5.84 1.84
N ALA A 107 5.90 5.87 2.29
CA ALA A 107 6.61 7.11 2.62
C ALA A 107 7.75 7.37 1.62
N ASN A 108 7.76 8.56 1.01
CA ASN A 108 8.67 9.00 -0.04
C ASN A 108 8.86 8.00 -1.20
N PRO A 109 7.79 7.41 -1.78
CA PRO A 109 7.93 6.52 -2.91
C PRO A 109 8.37 7.27 -4.18
N LEU A 110 9.28 6.68 -4.94
CA LEU A 110 9.73 7.26 -6.21
C LEU A 110 8.83 6.87 -7.40
N ASP A 111 8.51 5.58 -7.51
CA ASP A 111 7.67 5.00 -8.57
C ASP A 111 6.88 3.85 -7.95
N THR A 112 5.57 4.01 -7.81
CA THR A 112 4.71 2.95 -7.29
C THR A 112 3.54 2.68 -8.20
N LYS A 113 3.20 1.40 -8.27
CA LYS A 113 1.94 0.92 -8.80
C LYS A 113 1.27 0.05 -7.75
N ALA A 114 0.13 0.50 -7.25
CA ALA A 114 -0.74 -0.26 -6.36
C ALA A 114 -2.02 -0.66 -7.11
N MET A 115 -2.61 -1.79 -6.71
CA MET A 115 -3.87 -2.27 -7.25
C MET A 115 -4.57 -3.08 -6.17
N ASP A 116 -5.67 -2.55 -5.66
CA ASP A 116 -6.40 -3.18 -4.56
C ASP A 116 -7.79 -3.62 -5.02
N THR A 117 -8.28 -4.71 -4.46
CA THR A 117 -9.59 -5.26 -4.78
C THR A 117 -10.19 -5.88 -3.54
N ASP A 118 -10.76 -5.01 -2.72
CA ASP A 118 -11.10 -5.31 -1.35
C ASP A 118 -12.55 -4.98 -0.98
N ASN A 119 -12.91 -5.47 0.21
CA ASN A 119 -14.09 -4.95 0.87
C ASN A 119 -13.84 -3.58 1.53
N ARG A 120 -12.60 -3.30 1.94
CA ARG A 120 -12.15 -2.01 2.48
C ARG A 120 -10.64 -1.80 2.33
N ALA A 121 -10.22 -0.83 1.55
CA ALA A 121 -8.84 -0.38 1.44
C ALA A 121 -8.60 0.95 2.15
N TRP A 122 -7.39 1.12 2.70
CA TRP A 122 -6.93 2.31 3.42
C TRP A 122 -5.50 2.64 2.99
N ASP A 123 -5.36 3.65 2.14
CA ASP A 123 -4.08 4.00 1.53
C ASP A 123 -3.55 5.33 2.03
N THR A 124 -2.29 5.33 2.45
CA THR A 124 -1.59 6.54 2.89
C THR A 124 -0.29 6.70 2.12
N LEU A 125 -0.19 7.78 1.36
CA LEU A 125 1.00 8.15 0.63
C LEU A 125 1.56 9.49 1.14
N ALA A 126 2.84 9.49 1.53
CA ALA A 126 3.54 10.70 1.97
C ALA A 126 4.69 11.05 1.02
N ASN A 127 4.69 12.27 0.48
CA ASN A 127 5.67 12.77 -0.50
C ASN A 127 5.95 11.83 -1.70
N PRO A 128 4.92 11.34 -2.41
CA PRO A 128 5.16 10.56 -3.62
C PRO A 128 5.77 11.39 -4.76
N LEU A 129 6.59 10.78 -5.61
CA LEU A 129 7.05 11.42 -6.86
C LEU A 129 6.17 11.06 -8.08
N ASP A 130 6.05 9.77 -8.42
CA ASP A 130 5.13 9.20 -9.43
C ASP A 130 4.41 8.01 -8.81
N THR A 131 3.08 8.08 -8.77
CA THR A 131 2.23 7.01 -8.21
C THR A 131 1.06 6.75 -9.12
N LYS A 132 0.77 5.46 -9.29
CA LYS A 132 -0.42 4.95 -9.96
C LYS A 132 -1.15 4.03 -9.00
N ALA A 133 -2.30 4.46 -8.53
CA ALA A 133 -3.21 3.65 -7.74
C ALA A 133 -4.42 3.30 -8.61
N MET A 134 -4.97 2.12 -8.35
CA MET A 134 -6.22 1.68 -8.94
C MET A 134 -6.94 0.84 -7.89
N ASP A 135 -8.05 1.35 -7.37
CA ASP A 135 -8.86 0.64 -6.40
C ASP A 135 -10.18 0.15 -7.02
N THR A 136 -10.64 -1.01 -6.56
CA THR A 136 -11.95 -1.55 -6.93
C THR A 136 -12.60 -2.19 -5.71
N ASP A 137 -13.30 -1.34 -4.99
CA ASP A 137 -13.53 -1.51 -3.57
C ASP A 137 -14.98 -1.27 -3.17
N ASN A 138 -15.40 -1.95 -2.10
CA ASN A 138 -16.66 -1.57 -1.47
C ASN A 138 -16.54 -0.26 -0.69
N ARG A 139 -15.34 0.06 -0.17
CA ARG A 139 -15.08 1.24 0.67
C ARG A 139 -13.59 1.52 0.80
N SER A 140 -13.17 2.59 0.19
CA SER A 140 -11.79 3.03 0.11
C SER A 140 -11.60 4.36 0.86
N TRP A 141 -10.38 4.54 1.35
CA TRP A 141 -9.94 5.76 2.05
C TRP A 141 -8.51 6.07 1.66
N ASP A 142 -8.35 7.17 0.95
CA ASP A 142 -7.06 7.59 0.44
C ASP A 142 -6.61 8.87 1.13
N THR A 143 -5.34 8.91 1.49
CA THR A 143 -4.71 10.09 2.06
C THR A 143 -3.37 10.31 1.41
N VAL A 144 -3.26 11.42 0.68
CA VAL A 144 -2.01 11.83 0.06
C VAL A 144 -1.53 13.14 0.70
N ALA A 145 -0.48 13.04 1.50
CA ALA A 145 0.17 14.17 2.14
C ALA A 145 1.38 14.62 1.31
N ILE A 146 1.28 15.79 0.67
CA ILE A 146 2.22 16.24 -0.36
C ILE A 146 3.05 17.43 0.12
N LEU A 147 4.36 17.35 -0.11
CA LEU A 147 5.24 18.52 -0.23
C LEU A 147 5.69 18.76 -1.68
N VAL A 148 5.77 17.71 -2.52
CA VAL A 148 6.05 17.76 -3.98
C VAL A 148 5.54 16.46 -4.64
N THR A 149 4.38 16.43 -5.30
CA THR A 149 3.97 15.35 -6.22
C THR A 149 3.85 15.89 -7.62
N LEU A 150 4.36 15.19 -8.64
CA LEU A 150 4.33 15.73 -10.01
C LEU A 150 3.14 15.25 -10.85
N ASP A 151 2.61 14.03 -10.64
CA ASP A 151 1.50 13.49 -11.46
C ASP A 151 0.86 12.23 -10.84
N PRO A 152 0.21 12.28 -9.65
CA PRO A 152 -0.52 11.13 -9.15
C PRO A 152 -1.68 10.80 -10.10
N LYS A 153 -1.81 9.52 -10.45
CA LYS A 153 -2.97 9.00 -11.18
C LYS A 153 -3.67 7.98 -10.29
N ALA A 154 -4.87 8.32 -9.85
CA ALA A 154 -5.80 7.39 -9.22
C ALA A 154 -6.91 7.06 -10.22
N MET A 155 -7.42 5.84 -10.14
CA MET A 155 -8.60 5.39 -10.87
C MET A 155 -9.36 4.44 -9.98
N ASP A 156 -10.43 4.97 -9.38
CA ASP A 156 -11.16 4.26 -8.35
C ASP A 156 -12.58 3.95 -8.83
N THR A 157 -13.07 2.77 -8.47
CA THR A 157 -14.40 2.27 -8.89
C THR A 157 -15.10 1.65 -7.72
N ASP A 158 -15.63 2.51 -6.85
CA ASP A 158 -16.00 2.14 -5.51
C ASP A 158 -17.46 2.41 -5.19
N ASN A 159 -17.99 1.65 -4.23
CA ASN A 159 -19.32 1.96 -3.72
C ASN A 159 -19.31 3.27 -2.90
N ARG A 160 -18.22 3.54 -2.19
CA ARG A 160 -17.98 4.78 -1.43
C ARG A 160 -16.49 5.02 -1.27
N PHE A 161 -16.06 6.22 -1.61
CA PHE A 161 -14.68 6.67 -1.49
C PHE A 161 -14.58 7.90 -0.58
N TRP A 162 -13.37 8.10 -0.04
CA TRP A 162 -12.98 9.28 0.71
C TRP A 162 -11.53 9.62 0.39
N ASP A 163 -11.28 10.77 -0.22
CA ASP A 163 -9.93 11.25 -0.49
C ASP A 163 -9.58 12.48 0.36
N THR A 164 -8.33 12.52 0.82
CA THR A 164 -7.72 13.70 1.43
C THR A 164 -6.38 14.02 0.78
N LEU A 165 -6.36 15.13 0.04
CA LEU A 165 -5.18 15.68 -0.63
C LEU A 165 -4.69 16.96 0.07
N ALA A 166 -3.44 16.97 0.53
CA ALA A 166 -2.83 18.14 1.14
C ALA A 166 -1.67 18.68 0.29
N ASN A 167 -1.77 19.93 -0.18
CA ASN A 167 -0.86 20.65 -1.08
C ASN A 167 -0.58 19.98 -2.45
N PRO A 168 -1.60 19.55 -3.20
CA PRO A 168 -1.36 18.95 -4.51
C PRO A 168 -0.88 19.98 -5.56
N LEU A 169 0.06 19.57 -6.43
CA LEU A 169 0.58 20.39 -7.52
C LEU A 169 -0.23 20.27 -8.83
N ASP A 170 -0.54 19.05 -9.29
CA ASP A 170 -1.39 18.75 -10.48
C ASP A 170 -2.00 17.33 -10.33
N PRO A 171 -2.99 17.13 -9.44
CA PRO A 171 -3.61 15.83 -9.27
C PRO A 171 -4.52 15.51 -10.46
N LYS A 172 -4.46 14.26 -10.94
CA LYS A 172 -5.40 13.71 -11.92
C LYS A 172 -6.08 12.48 -11.32
N ALA A 173 -7.32 12.67 -10.87
CA ALA A 173 -8.19 11.59 -10.41
C ALA A 173 -9.33 11.37 -11.41
N MET A 174 -9.75 10.12 -11.56
CA MET A 174 -10.90 9.72 -12.36
C MET A 174 -11.68 8.67 -11.56
N ASP A 175 -12.77 9.12 -10.95
CA ASP A 175 -13.50 8.33 -9.97
C ASP A 175 -14.91 8.04 -10.50
N THR A 176 -15.37 6.81 -10.26
CA THR A 176 -16.67 6.31 -10.74
C THR A 176 -17.42 5.61 -9.64
N ASP A 177 -17.95 6.39 -8.70
CA ASP A 177 -18.48 5.89 -7.45
C ASP A 177 -19.98 6.17 -7.25
N ASN A 178 -20.59 5.37 -6.38
CA ASN A 178 -21.96 5.64 -5.92
C ASN A 178 -22.00 6.74 -4.83
N GLY A 179 -20.84 7.11 -4.29
CA GLY A 179 -20.60 8.44 -3.74
C GLY A 179 -19.25 8.64 -3.06
N SER A 180 -18.56 9.70 -3.46
CA SER A 180 -17.29 10.20 -2.94
C SER A 180 -17.43 11.35 -1.95
N TRP A 181 -16.31 11.64 -1.29
CA TRP A 181 -16.12 12.77 -0.42
C TRP A 181 -14.66 13.19 -0.40
N ASP A 182 -14.41 14.38 -0.95
CA ASP A 182 -13.04 14.81 -1.19
C ASP A 182 -12.70 16.02 -0.33
N THR A 183 -11.53 15.98 0.29
CA THR A 183 -10.98 17.12 1.03
C THR A 183 -9.67 17.56 0.40
N LEU A 184 -9.67 18.74 -0.21
CA LEU A 184 -8.46 19.38 -0.74
C LEU A 184 -8.01 20.51 0.19
N ALA A 185 -6.79 20.42 0.68
CA ALA A 185 -6.13 21.49 1.43
C ALA A 185 -5.03 22.15 0.60
N ASN A 186 -5.10 23.47 0.42
CA ASN A 186 -4.09 24.30 -0.26
C ASN A 186 -3.67 23.87 -1.69
N PRO A 187 -4.60 23.61 -2.63
CA PRO A 187 -4.21 23.25 -3.99
C PRO A 187 -3.58 24.43 -4.76
N LEU A 188 -2.63 24.11 -5.65
CA LEU A 188 -2.03 25.08 -6.58
C LEU A 188 -2.70 25.08 -7.97
N ASP A 189 -3.04 23.89 -8.50
CA ASP A 189 -3.85 23.67 -9.71
C ASP A 189 -4.57 22.32 -9.55
N THR A 190 -5.81 22.18 -10.04
CA THR A 190 -6.64 20.98 -9.86
C THR A 190 -7.41 20.64 -11.13
N LYS A 191 -7.30 19.39 -11.60
CA LYS A 191 -8.16 18.80 -12.63
C LYS A 191 -8.64 17.42 -12.19
N ALA A 192 -9.78 17.39 -11.52
CA ALA A 192 -10.52 16.16 -11.25
C ALA A 192 -11.62 15.96 -12.31
N MET A 193 -11.85 14.70 -12.69
CA MET A 193 -13.00 14.31 -13.50
C MET A 193 -13.78 13.24 -12.74
N ASP A 194 -14.78 13.71 -11.99
CA ASP A 194 -15.68 12.89 -11.19
C ASP A 194 -16.96 12.56 -12.01
N THR A 195 -17.39 11.29 -12.00
CA THR A 195 -18.64 10.83 -12.62
C THR A 195 -19.66 10.26 -11.63
N ASP A 196 -19.51 10.61 -10.36
CA ASP A 196 -20.25 10.05 -9.26
C ASP A 196 -21.74 10.33 -9.29
N ASN A 197 -22.47 9.38 -8.68
CA ASN A 197 -23.88 9.57 -8.42
C ASN A 197 -24.13 10.60 -7.31
N ARG A 198 -23.20 10.74 -6.34
CA ARG A 198 -23.27 11.68 -5.21
C ARG A 198 -21.87 12.05 -4.69
N SER A 199 -21.39 13.25 -4.99
CA SER A 199 -20.10 13.76 -4.49
C SER A 199 -20.24 14.95 -3.53
N TRP A 200 -19.23 15.11 -2.66
CA TRP A 200 -19.12 16.18 -1.67
C TRP A 200 -17.69 16.70 -1.55
N ASP A 201 -17.44 17.91 -2.05
CA ASP A 201 -16.08 18.46 -2.06
C ASP A 201 -15.91 19.55 -1.00
N THR A 202 -14.82 19.45 -0.22
CA THR A 202 -14.41 20.47 0.74
C THR A 202 -13.05 21.04 0.37
N LEU A 203 -13.01 22.35 0.09
CA LEU A 203 -11.77 23.09 -0.16
C LEU A 203 -11.34 23.90 1.08
N ALA A 204 -10.23 23.53 1.70
CA ALA A 204 -9.63 24.23 2.83
C ALA A 204 -8.42 25.07 2.38
N ASN A 205 -8.60 26.38 2.22
CA ASN A 205 -7.51 27.33 2.02
C ASN A 205 -7.09 27.96 3.37
N PRO A 206 -5.80 28.30 3.59
CA PRO A 206 -5.41 29.05 4.78
C PRO A 206 -6.09 30.42 4.70
N ARG A 207 -6.72 30.86 5.80
CA ARG A 207 -7.23 32.23 5.89
C ARG A 207 -6.04 33.21 5.78
N PRO A 208 -6.20 34.33 5.06
CA PRO A 208 -5.14 35.32 4.80
C PRO A 208 -4.59 35.96 6.07
#